data_AF-A0A9D1J2F2-F1
#
_entry.id   AF-A0A9D1J2F2-F1
#
_cell.length_a   1.000
_cell.length_b   1.000
_cell.length_c   1.000
_cell.angle_alpha   90.00
_cell.angle_beta   90.00
_cell.angle_gamma   90.00
#
_symmetry.space_group_name_H-M   'P 1'
#
loop_
_entity.id
_entity.type
_entity.pdbx_description
1 polymer ?
#
loop_
_entity_poly.entity_id
_entity_poly.type
_entity_poly.pdbx_seq_one_letter_code
_entity_poly.pdbx_strand_id
1 'polypeptide(L)'
;MLDELILFIMTFLLIYIIYELFLVRKAKKDKRRKKPVEVNYLIGKYNLDINKLNYKRLLNIISAVSAFDISLVVTIVSLLDSFYLQLLIGFVLIMLLILVSYDIVGRIYKKKGCCKNGKN
;
A
#
# COMPACT_ATOMS: atom_id res chain seq x y z
N MET A 1 -0.06 -5.98 25.52
CA MET A 1 0.74 -6.61 24.43
C MET A 1 -0.06 -7.56 23.54
N LEU A 2 -0.91 -8.45 24.10
CA LEU A 2 -1.71 -9.38 23.28
C LEU A 2 -2.85 -8.65 22.56
N ASP A 3 -3.52 -7.71 23.22
CA ASP A 3 -4.66 -6.97 22.68
C ASP A 3 -4.29 -6.11 21.47
N GLU A 4 -3.10 -5.51 21.50
CA GLU A 4 -2.53 -4.67 20.45
C GLU A 4 -2.11 -5.52 19.26
N LEU A 5 -1.60 -6.73 19.50
CA LEU A 5 -1.31 -7.71 18.46
C LEU A 5 -2.60 -8.21 17.79
N ILE A 6 -3.65 -8.48 18.58
CA ILE A 6 -4.96 -8.85 18.06
C ILE A 6 -5.54 -7.68 17.25
N LEU A 7 -5.47 -6.45 17.77
CA LEU A 7 -5.92 -5.25 17.07
C LEU A 7 -5.18 -5.06 15.75
N PHE A 8 -3.86 -5.25 15.73
CA PHE A 8 -3.05 -5.19 14.53
C PHE A 8 -3.52 -6.23 13.49
N ILE A 9 -3.63 -7.50 13.89
CA ILE A 9 -4.00 -8.60 12.99
C ILE A 9 -5.42 -8.40 12.45
N MET A 10 -6.37 -8.04 13.31
CA MET A 10 -7.76 -7.81 12.93
C MET A 10 -7.88 -6.61 11.98
N THR A 11 -7.20 -5.51 12.29
CA THR A 11 -7.17 -4.32 11.41
C THR A 11 -6.54 -4.66 10.07
N PHE A 12 -5.40 -5.36 10.08
CA PHE A 12 -4.71 -5.79 8.87
C PHE A 12 -5.63 -6.64 7.99
N LEU A 13 -6.24 -7.68 8.55
CA LEU A 13 -7.12 -8.59 7.79
C LEU A 13 -8.35 -7.86 7.25
N LEU A 14 -9.01 -7.04 8.08
CA LEU A 14 -10.20 -6.29 7.68
C LEU A 14 -9.88 -5.32 6.52
N ILE A 15 -8.83 -4.52 6.67
CA ILE A 15 -8.42 -3.55 5.66
C ILE A 15 -7.93 -4.28 4.39
N TYR A 16 -7.15 -5.35 4.54
CA TYR A 16 -6.67 -6.13 3.40
C TYR A 16 -7.83 -6.71 2.57
N ILE A 17 -8.84 -7.30 3.23
CA ILE A 17 -10.04 -7.81 2.56
C ILE A 17 -10.77 -6.69 1.82
N ILE A 18 -10.97 -5.52 2.46
CA ILE A 18 -11.61 -4.37 1.81
C ILE A 18 -10.81 -3.97 0.56
N TYR A 19 -9.51 -3.76 0.67
CA TYR A 19 -8.68 -3.40 -0.48
C TYR A 19 -8.71 -4.47 -1.59
N GLU A 20 -8.66 -5.75 -1.25
CA GLU A 20 -8.74 -6.84 -2.23
C GLU A 20 -10.11 -6.87 -2.96
N LEU A 21 -11.21 -6.68 -2.23
CA LEU A 21 -12.55 -6.61 -2.80
C LEU A 21 -12.72 -5.37 -3.72
N PHE A 22 -12.20 -4.22 -3.31
CA PHE A 22 -12.40 -2.96 -4.03
C PHE A 22 -11.41 -2.73 -5.17
N LEU A 23 -10.12 -3.06 -5.00
CA LEU A 23 -9.09 -2.87 -6.02
C LEU A 23 -8.97 -4.09 -6.93
N VAL A 24 -8.74 -5.27 -6.36
CA VAL A 24 -8.36 -6.46 -7.13
C VAL A 24 -9.55 -7.04 -7.89
N ARG A 25 -10.69 -7.23 -7.22
CA ARG A 25 -11.90 -7.76 -7.89
C ARG A 25 -12.46 -6.79 -8.92
N LYS A 26 -12.40 -5.46 -8.68
CA LYS A 26 -12.89 -4.47 -9.68
C LYS A 26 -11.95 -4.32 -10.87
N ALA A 27 -10.63 -4.41 -10.67
CA ALA A 27 -9.67 -4.41 -11.77
C ALA A 27 -9.85 -5.60 -12.73
N LYS A 28 -10.38 -6.72 -12.24
CA LYS A 28 -10.69 -7.90 -13.07
C LYS A 28 -11.84 -7.65 -14.06
N LYS A 29 -12.77 -6.74 -13.73
CA LYS A 29 -13.98 -6.49 -14.54
C LYS A 29 -13.77 -5.44 -15.64
N ASP A 30 -12.80 -4.55 -15.52
CA ASP A 30 -12.64 -3.44 -16.46
C ASP A 30 -11.19 -2.96 -16.60
N LYS A 31 -10.59 -3.21 -17.79
CA LYS A 31 -9.22 -2.77 -18.13
C LYS A 31 -9.12 -1.26 -18.42
N ARG A 32 -10.23 -0.54 -18.61
CA ARG A 32 -10.24 0.90 -18.93
C ARG A 32 -10.38 1.78 -17.68
N ARG A 33 -10.52 1.19 -16.49
CA ARG A 33 -10.69 1.95 -15.23
C ARG A 33 -9.43 2.74 -14.84
N LYS A 34 -9.68 3.90 -14.23
CA LYS A 34 -8.64 4.76 -13.63
C LYS A 34 -7.85 3.95 -12.60
N LYS A 35 -6.53 3.94 -12.74
CA LYS A 35 -5.62 3.22 -11.85
C LYS A 35 -5.62 3.86 -10.45
N PRO A 36 -5.41 3.07 -9.39
CA PRO A 36 -5.23 3.60 -8.04
C PRO A 36 -4.10 4.64 -8.00
N VAL A 37 -4.19 5.58 -7.07
CA VAL A 37 -3.21 6.67 -6.94
C VAL A 37 -1.82 6.10 -6.63
N GLU A 38 -1.77 5.05 -5.82
CA GLU A 38 -0.57 4.33 -5.41
C GLU A 38 0.12 3.66 -6.60
N VAL A 39 -0.67 3.09 -7.52
CA VAL A 39 -0.18 2.53 -8.78
C VAL A 39 0.40 3.65 -9.65
N ASN A 40 -0.30 4.78 -9.79
CA ASN A 40 0.17 5.91 -10.59
C ASN A 40 1.46 6.52 -10.01
N TYR A 41 1.56 6.60 -8.69
CA TYR A 41 2.78 7.03 -8.00
C TYR A 41 3.97 6.12 -8.34
N LEU A 42 3.80 4.80 -8.26
CA LEU A 42 4.85 3.85 -8.61
C LEU A 42 5.25 3.92 -10.09
N ILE A 43 4.27 4.10 -10.99
CA ILE A 43 4.55 4.26 -12.43
C ILE A 43 5.34 5.55 -12.68
N GLY A 44 4.91 6.67 -12.10
CA GLY A 44 5.57 7.97 -12.29
C GLY A 44 6.98 8.01 -11.70
N LYS A 45 7.17 7.49 -10.49
CA LYS A 45 8.47 7.53 -9.80
C LYS A 45 9.48 6.49 -10.32
N TYR A 46 9.03 5.29 -10.67
CA TYR A 46 9.92 4.17 -11.06
C TYR A 46 9.83 3.78 -12.54
N ASN A 47 9.04 4.48 -13.35
CA ASN A 47 8.83 4.14 -14.76
C ASN A 47 8.43 2.67 -14.98
N LEU A 48 7.55 2.15 -14.13
CA LEU A 48 7.09 0.76 -14.21
C LEU A 48 6.34 0.50 -15.53
N ASP A 49 6.71 -0.57 -16.21
CA ASP A 49 6.04 -1.04 -17.41
C ASP A 49 4.89 -1.97 -17.06
N ILE A 50 3.69 -1.40 -17.00
CA ILE A 50 2.44 -2.11 -16.66
C ILE A 50 2.17 -3.27 -17.63
N ASN A 51 2.68 -3.20 -18.87
CA ASN A 51 2.48 -4.24 -19.87
C ASN A 51 3.38 -5.45 -19.63
N LYS A 52 4.54 -5.27 -18.99
CA LYS A 52 5.47 -6.36 -18.66
C LYS A 52 5.20 -6.98 -17.30
N LEU A 53 4.64 -6.22 -16.37
CA LEU A 53 4.38 -6.69 -15.00
C LEU A 53 2.99 -7.30 -14.86
N ASN A 54 2.86 -8.27 -13.96
CA ASN A 54 1.56 -8.82 -13.60
C ASN A 54 0.78 -7.79 -12.75
N TYR A 55 -0.15 -7.07 -13.39
CA TYR A 55 -0.94 -6.01 -12.76
C TYR A 55 -1.73 -6.50 -11.56
N LYS A 56 -2.27 -7.73 -11.61
CA LYS A 56 -2.99 -8.33 -10.48
C LYS A 56 -2.05 -8.52 -9.28
N ARG A 57 -0.85 -9.03 -9.52
CA ARG A 57 0.18 -9.21 -8.47
C ARG A 57 0.59 -7.86 -7.86
N LEU A 58 0.73 -6.82 -8.68
CA LEU A 58 1.02 -5.47 -8.20
C LEU A 58 -0.10 -4.94 -7.30
N LEU A 59 -1.37 -5.08 -7.72
CA LEU A 59 -2.51 -4.65 -6.90
C LEU A 59 -2.60 -5.40 -5.57
N ASN A 60 -2.33 -6.72 -5.55
CA ASN A 60 -2.30 -7.49 -4.30
C ASN A 60 -1.18 -6.99 -3.37
N ILE A 61 0.02 -6.72 -3.91
CA ILE A 61 1.14 -6.19 -3.10
C ILE A 61 0.79 -4.81 -2.55
N ILE A 62 0.24 -3.93 -3.37
CA ILE A 62 -0.20 -2.60 -2.93
C ILE A 62 -1.25 -2.72 -1.84
N SER A 63 -2.24 -3.60 -2.02
CA SER A 63 -3.30 -3.83 -1.02
C SER A 63 -2.74 -4.34 0.31
N ALA A 64 -1.79 -5.27 0.27
CA ALA A 64 -1.10 -5.79 1.46
C ALA A 64 -0.27 -4.70 2.17
N VAL A 65 0.46 -3.89 1.39
CA VAL A 65 1.28 -2.80 1.93
C VAL A 65 0.41 -1.71 2.55
N SER A 66 -0.66 -1.28 1.88
CA SER A 66 -1.58 -0.29 2.45
C SER A 66 -2.24 -0.80 3.73
N ALA A 67 -2.66 -2.08 3.75
CA ALA A 67 -3.25 -2.68 4.95
C ALA A 67 -2.25 -2.75 6.10
N PHE A 68 -0.98 -3.07 5.81
CA PHE A 68 0.11 -3.06 6.78
C PHE A 68 0.38 -1.67 7.33
N ASP A 69 0.51 -0.66 6.47
CA ASP A 69 0.74 0.72 6.88
C ASP A 69 -0.38 1.19 7.80
N ILE A 70 -1.64 0.96 7.43
CA ILE A 70 -2.81 1.34 8.24
C ILE A 70 -2.83 0.60 9.58
N SER A 71 -2.66 -0.73 9.58
CA SER A 71 -2.70 -1.51 10.82
C SER A 71 -1.58 -1.11 11.78
N LEU A 72 -0.38 -0.81 11.26
CA LEU A 72 0.73 -0.34 12.06
C LEU A 72 0.45 1.02 12.67
N VAL A 73 -0.10 1.97 11.88
CA VAL A 73 -0.48 3.29 12.41
C VAL A 73 -1.55 3.18 13.49
N VAL A 74 -2.61 2.40 13.24
CA VAL A 74 -3.70 2.19 14.22
C VAL A 74 -3.17 1.64 15.52
N THR A 75 -2.31 0.62 15.47
CA THR A 75 -1.70 0.04 16.66
C THR A 75 -0.84 1.05 17.41
N ILE A 76 -0.01 1.85 16.72
CA ILE A 76 0.83 2.85 17.38
C ILE A 76 0.00 3.95 18.02
N VAL A 77 -1.00 4.49 17.31
CA VAL A 77 -1.84 5.57 17.88
C VAL A 77 -2.73 5.06 19.00
N SER A 78 -3.13 3.78 19.00
CA SER A 78 -3.91 3.21 20.11
C SER A 78 -3.16 3.17 21.45
N LEU A 79 -1.84 3.33 21.45
CA LEU A 79 -1.02 3.43 22.66
C LEU A 79 -1.05 4.83 23.29
N LEU A 80 -1.64 5.82 22.60
CA LEU A 80 -1.72 7.20 23.07
C LEU A 80 -3.10 7.44 23.68
N ASP A 81 -3.15 8.08 24.84
CA ASP A 81 -4.43 8.35 25.52
C ASP A 81 -5.19 9.56 24.96
N SER A 82 -4.47 10.51 24.34
CA SER A 82 -5.07 11.75 23.84
C SER A 82 -5.47 11.63 22.38
N PHE A 83 -6.77 11.81 22.09
CA PHE A 83 -7.31 11.83 20.74
C PHE A 83 -6.61 12.84 19.82
N TYR A 84 -6.27 14.03 20.32
CA TYR A 84 -5.56 15.04 19.54
C TYR A 84 -4.14 14.59 19.16
N LEU A 85 -3.45 13.92 20.07
CA LEU A 85 -2.12 13.35 19.80
C LEU A 85 -2.21 12.17 18.84
N GLN A 86 -3.22 11.31 18.97
CA GLN A 86 -3.47 10.21 18.03
C GLN A 86 -3.62 10.73 16.59
N LEU A 87 -4.38 11.81 16.41
CA LEU A 87 -4.61 12.39 15.09
C LEU A 87 -3.34 13.00 14.51
N LEU A 88 -2.60 13.78 15.31
CA LEU A 88 -1.36 14.42 14.87
C LEU A 88 -0.27 13.39 14.53
N ILE A 89 -0.04 12.44 15.45
CA ILE A 89 0.98 11.41 15.27
C ILE A 89 0.57 10.49 14.12
N GLY A 90 -0.68 10.03 14.07
CA GLY A 90 -1.17 9.15 13.01
C GLY A 90 -0.99 9.74 11.61
N PHE A 91 -1.25 11.04 11.45
CA PHE A 91 -1.06 11.74 10.17
C PHE A 91 0.41 11.79 9.73
N VAL A 92 1.33 12.10 10.66
CA VAL A 92 2.76 12.13 10.35
C VAL A 92 3.28 10.72 10.05
N LEU A 93 2.85 9.73 10.83
CA LEU A 93 3.30 8.34 10.71
C LEU A 93 2.82 7.69 9.41
N ILE A 94 1.56 7.90 9.02
CA ILE A 94 1.03 7.34 7.77
C ILE A 94 1.75 7.92 6.55
N MET A 95 2.06 9.23 6.56
CA MET A 95 2.82 9.85 5.46
C MET A 95 4.22 9.24 5.34
N LEU A 96 4.92 9.09 6.47
CA LEU A 96 6.27 8.53 6.49
C LEU A 96 6.25 7.07 6.02
N LEU A 97 5.31 6.26 6.50
CA LEU A 97 5.17 4.86 6.12
C LEU A 97 4.88 4.71 4.63
N ILE A 98 3.92 5.46 4.07
CA ILE A 98 3.65 5.42 2.63
C ILE A 98 4.92 5.74 1.83
N LEU A 99 5.68 6.77 2.21
CA LEU A 99 6.91 7.10 1.48
C LEU A 99 7.92 5.96 1.50
N VAL A 100 8.15 5.33 2.65
CA VAL A 100 9.11 4.22 2.81
C VAL A 100 8.61 2.94 2.14
N SER A 101 7.38 2.52 2.44
CA SER A 101 6.78 1.29 1.97
C SER A 101 6.68 1.25 0.44
N TYR A 102 6.22 2.33 -0.20
CA TYR A 102 6.15 2.37 -1.66
C TYR A 102 7.53 2.55 -2.31
N ASP A 103 8.52 3.14 -1.61
CA ASP A 103 9.89 3.17 -2.10
C ASP A 103 10.49 1.75 -2.19
N ILE A 104 10.22 0.93 -1.17
CA ILE A 104 10.60 -0.50 -1.15
C ILE A 104 9.92 -1.26 -2.30
N VAL A 105 8.61 -1.10 -2.47
CA VAL A 105 7.87 -1.76 -3.57
C VAL A 105 8.47 -1.37 -4.92
N GLY A 106 8.71 -0.07 -5.15
CA GLY A 106 9.30 0.42 -6.39
C GLY A 106 10.68 -0.17 -6.67
N ARG A 107 11.57 -0.23 -5.65
CA ARG A 107 12.89 -0.84 -5.78
C ARG A 107 12.83 -2.34 -6.10
N ILE A 108 11.90 -3.08 -5.49
CA ILE A 108 11.71 -4.52 -5.77
C ILE A 108 11.34 -4.73 -7.24
N TYR A 109 10.40 -3.94 -7.76
CA TYR A 109 10.00 -4.04 -9.16
C TYR A 109 11.06 -3.55 -10.14
N LYS A 110 11.87 -2.55 -9.76
CA LYS A 110 13.04 -2.13 -10.53
C LYS A 110 14.08 -3.24 -10.63
N LYS A 111 14.41 -3.91 -9.52
CA LYS A 111 15.33 -5.06 -9.51
C LYS A 111 14.83 -6.24 -10.35
N LYS A 112 13.51 -6.41 -10.47
CA LYS A 112 12.88 -7.43 -11.33
C LYS A 112 12.88 -7.09 -12.82
N GLY A 113 13.45 -5.96 -13.23
CA GLY A 113 13.48 -5.55 -14.64
C GLY A 113 12.11 -5.15 -15.19
N CYS A 114 11.15 -4.82 -14.32
CA CYS A 114 9.80 -4.41 -14.72
C CYS A 114 9.71 -2.92 -15.08
N CYS A 115 10.82 -2.20 -15.08
CA CYS A 115 10.88 -0.81 -15.55
C CYS A 115 10.93 -0.78 -17.08
N LYS A 116 10.39 0.28 -17.68
CA LYS A 116 10.68 0.57 -19.08
C LYS A 116 12.19 0.80 -19.21
N ASN A 117 12.88 -0.03 -19.99
CA ASN A 117 14.21 0.33 -20.44
C ASN A 117 14.06 1.59 -21.28
N GLY A 118 14.47 2.73 -20.75
CA GLY A 118 14.93 3.81 -21.61
C GLY A 118 16.06 3.22 -22.44
N LYS A 119 15.90 3.23 -23.77
CA LYS A 119 17.04 3.26 -24.66
C LYS A 119 17.97 4.36 -24.14
N ASN A 120 19.15 3.99 -23.65
CA ASN A 120 20.35 4.76 -23.88
C ASN A 120 21.19 3.93 -24.82
#